data_AF-A0A9P2XFB3-F1
#
_entry.id   AF-A0A9P2XFB3-F1
#
_cell.length_a   1.000
_cell.length_b   1.000
_cell.length_c   1.000
_cell.angle_alpha   90.00
_cell.angle_beta   90.00
_cell.angle_gamma   90.00
#
_symmetry.space_group_name_H-M   'P 1'
#
loop_
_entity.id
_entity.type
_entity.pdbx_description
1 polymer ?
#
loop_
_entity_poly.entity_id
_entity_poly.type
_entity_poly.pdbx_seq_one_letter_code
_entity_poly.pdbx_strand_id
1 'polypeptide(L)'
;MITREQCLYWDQEDELKKFKDEFALPEGVIYLDGNSLGARPKKSLAVAQHIISQEWGEDLINSWNKADWWGLPTRLGDKVAKLIGAEALLRWHHPVLG
;
A
#
# COMPACT_ATOMS: atom_id res chain seq x y z
N MET A 1 11.20 -11.08 -34.49
CA MET A 1 11.72 -11.60 -33.21
C MET A 1 12.05 -10.40 -32.33
N ILE A 2 11.64 -10.40 -31.05
CA ILE A 2 11.96 -9.32 -30.12
C ILE A 2 13.42 -9.50 -29.65
N THR A 3 14.22 -8.44 -29.68
CA THR A 3 15.63 -8.45 -29.27
C THR A 3 15.81 -7.86 -27.87
N ARG A 4 16.96 -8.11 -27.23
CA ARG A 4 17.29 -7.49 -25.94
C ARG A 4 17.32 -5.96 -26.02
N GLU A 5 17.84 -5.41 -27.10
CA GLU A 5 17.90 -3.97 -27.34
C GLU A 5 16.49 -3.36 -27.41
N GLN A 6 15.56 -4.06 -28.06
CA GLN A 6 14.16 -3.64 -28.11
C GLN A 6 13.51 -3.59 -26.72
N CYS A 7 13.79 -4.57 -25.86
CA CYS A 7 13.30 -4.56 -24.48
C CYS A 7 13.88 -3.40 -23.67
N LEU A 8 15.19 -3.12 -23.81
CA LEU A 8 15.83 -1.99 -23.12
C LEU A 8 15.25 -0.64 -23.56
N TYR A 9 14.93 -0.49 -24.84
CA TYR A 9 14.23 0.69 -25.34
C TYR A 9 12.83 0.82 -24.70
N TRP A 10 12.07 -0.27 -24.61
CA TRP A 10 10.76 -0.24 -23.95
C TRP A 10 10.84 0.06 -22.45
N ASP A 11 11.86 -0.45 -21.74
CA ASP A 11 12.11 -0.09 -20.34
C ASP A 11 12.42 1.41 -20.17
N GLN A 12 13.09 2.02 -21.15
CA GLN A 12 13.38 3.45 -21.14
C GLN A 12 12.12 4.30 -21.39
N GLU A 13 11.25 3.87 -22.29
CA GLU A 13 10.02 4.58 -22.66
C GLU A 13 8.84 4.31 -21.71
N ASP A 14 8.96 3.37 -20.78
CA ASP A 14 7.90 3.08 -19.81
C ASP A 14 7.70 4.24 -18.81
N GLU A 15 6.56 4.92 -18.92
CA GLU A 15 6.14 5.99 -18.01
C GLU A 15 5.96 5.52 -16.55
N LEU A 16 5.76 4.22 -16.34
CA LEU A 16 5.56 3.59 -15.04
C LEU A 16 6.87 3.11 -14.39
N LYS A 17 8.01 3.14 -15.08
CA LYS A 17 9.29 2.57 -14.60
C LYS A 17 9.69 3.07 -13.20
N LYS A 18 9.34 4.31 -12.86
CA LYS A 18 9.59 4.92 -11.55
C LYS A 18 8.93 4.18 -10.39
N PHE A 19 7.82 3.48 -10.62
CA PHE A 19 7.13 2.74 -9.56
C PHE A 19 7.90 1.49 -9.14
N LYS A 20 8.79 0.96 -9.98
CA LYS A 20 9.69 -0.15 -9.61
C LYS A 20 10.50 0.18 -8.37
N ASP A 21 10.93 1.43 -8.23
CA ASP A 21 11.75 1.90 -7.12
C ASP A 21 10.97 2.00 -5.79
N GLU A 22 9.65 1.89 -5.81
CA GLU A 22 8.81 1.86 -4.60
C GLU A 22 8.79 0.47 -3.92
N PHE A 23 9.31 -0.57 -4.58
CA PHE A 23 9.30 -1.95 -4.08
C PHE A 23 10.68 -2.41 -3.60
N ALA A 24 10.68 -3.20 -2.53
CA ALA A 24 11.89 -3.83 -2.00
C ALA A 24 11.99 -5.26 -2.54
N LEU A 25 12.76 -5.43 -3.62
CA LEU A 25 13.08 -6.74 -4.20
C LEU A 25 14.52 -7.13 -3.86
N PRO A 26 14.81 -8.41 -3.62
CA PRO A 26 16.19 -8.88 -3.48
C PRO A 26 16.98 -8.66 -4.77
N GLU A 27 18.27 -8.37 -4.64
CA GLU A 27 19.16 -8.19 -5.78
C GLU A 27 19.24 -9.47 -6.64
N GLY A 28 19.25 -9.31 -7.96
CA GLY A 28 19.34 -10.42 -8.91
C GLY A 28 18.07 -11.26 -9.10
N VAL A 29 17.00 -11.01 -8.34
CA VAL A 29 15.75 -11.77 -8.45
C VAL A 29 14.85 -11.19 -9.56
N ILE A 30 14.47 -12.04 -10.51
CA ILE A 30 13.39 -11.78 -11.47
C ILE A 30 12.10 -12.34 -10.87
N TYR A 31 11.29 -11.47 -10.27
CA TYR A 31 10.09 -11.88 -9.53
C TYR A 31 8.85 -11.93 -10.43
N LEU A 32 8.43 -13.14 -10.83
CA LEU A 32 7.31 -13.37 -11.76
C LEU A 32 6.08 -14.03 -11.11
N ASP A 33 5.96 -13.98 -9.78
CA ASP A 33 4.85 -14.60 -9.02
C ASP A 33 4.08 -13.57 -8.17
N GLY A 34 4.04 -12.32 -8.64
CA GLY A 34 3.34 -11.20 -7.98
C GLY A 34 1.82 -11.36 -7.92
N ASN A 35 1.26 -12.25 -8.75
CA ASN A 35 -0.15 -12.65 -8.76
C ASN A 35 -0.52 -13.50 -7.53
N SER A 36 0.44 -14.23 -6.95
CA SER A 36 0.25 -15.02 -5.74
C SER A 36 0.53 -14.16 -4.50
N LEU A 37 1.70 -13.53 -4.46
CA LEU A 37 2.08 -12.60 -3.39
C LEU A 37 2.75 -11.35 -3.97
N GLY A 38 2.13 -10.19 -3.79
CA GLY A 38 2.71 -8.93 -4.26
C GLY A 38 4.06 -8.63 -3.59
N ALA A 39 5.01 -8.12 -4.38
CA ALA A 39 6.28 -7.65 -3.85
C ALA A 39 6.06 -6.56 -2.77
N ARG A 40 6.88 -6.57 -1.73
CA ARG A 40 6.70 -5.65 -0.59
C ARG A 40 7.01 -4.21 -1.00
N PRO A 41 6.10 -3.25 -0.81
CA PRO A 41 6.43 -1.83 -0.90
C PRO A 41 7.46 -1.43 0.18
N LYS A 42 8.43 -0.58 -0.16
CA LYS A 42 9.48 -0.13 0.77
C LYS A 42 8.86 0.51 2.03
N LYS A 43 7.84 1.35 1.84
CA LYS A 43 7.13 2.10 2.90
C LYS A 43 6.46 1.21 3.95
N SER A 44 6.06 -0.02 3.59
CA SER A 44 5.33 -0.92 4.50
C SER A 44 6.12 -1.25 5.77
N LEU A 45 7.46 -1.31 5.70
CA LEU A 45 8.30 -1.57 6.89
C LEU A 45 8.18 -0.46 7.92
N ALA A 46 8.36 0.79 7.50
CA ALA A 46 8.29 1.95 8.39
C ALA A 46 6.88 2.10 9.00
N VAL A 47 5.84 1.87 8.19
CA VAL A 47 4.45 1.88 8.68
C VAL A 47 4.23 0.82 9.75
N ALA A 48 4.65 -0.44 9.51
CA ALA A 48 4.50 -1.50 10.49
C ALA A 48 5.29 -1.22 11.79
N GLN A 49 6.52 -0.70 11.67
CA GLN A 49 7.34 -0.31 12.82
C GLN A 49 6.65 0.79 13.63
N HIS A 50 6.06 1.79 13.00
CA HIS A 50 5.33 2.85 13.68
C HIS A 50 4.10 2.32 14.42
N ILE A 51 3.29 1.50 13.74
CA ILE A 51 2.09 0.87 14.34
C ILE A 51 2.47 0.06 15.57
N ILE A 52 3.52 -0.77 15.50
CA ILE A 52 3.91 -1.64 16.61
C ILE A 52 4.53 -0.83 17.75
N SER A 53 5.50 0.05 17.44
CA SER A 53 6.27 0.73 18.47
C SER A 53 5.53 1.89 19.13
N GLN A 54 4.71 2.64 18.39
CA GLN A 54 4.04 3.84 18.89
C GLN A 54 2.56 3.58 19.13
N GLU A 55 1.81 3.30 18.07
CA GLU A 55 0.35 3.21 18.15
C GLU A 55 -0.06 2.07 19.11
N TRP A 56 0.50 0.88 18.96
CA TRP A 56 0.22 -0.22 19.87
C TRP A 56 1.06 -0.13 21.15
N GLY A 57 2.38 0.03 21.02
CA GLY A 57 3.31 -0.05 22.14
C GLY A 57 3.08 1.00 23.23
N GLU A 58 2.81 2.25 22.86
CA GLU A 58 2.69 3.37 23.79
C GLU A 58 1.24 3.82 23.98
N ASP A 59 0.51 4.02 22.88
CA ASP A 59 -0.86 4.56 22.93
C ASP A 59 -1.90 3.51 23.34
N LEU A 60 -1.59 2.22 23.17
CA LEU A 60 -2.43 1.08 23.56
C LEU A 60 -3.88 1.23 23.05
N ILE A 61 -4.86 1.05 23.93
CA ILE A 61 -6.28 1.15 23.60
C ILE A 61 -6.68 2.54 23.06
N ASN A 62 -5.90 3.58 23.33
CA ASN A 62 -6.21 4.92 22.83
C ASN A 62 -6.02 5.05 21.31
N SER A 63 -5.23 4.16 20.68
CA SER A 63 -4.98 4.19 19.23
C SER A 63 -6.22 3.95 18.38
N TRP A 64 -7.26 3.33 18.95
CA TRP A 64 -8.57 3.29 18.34
C TRP A 64 -9.07 4.68 17.92
N ASN A 65 -8.81 5.69 18.74
CA ASN A 65 -9.16 7.08 18.47
C ASN A 65 -7.97 7.89 17.96
N LYS A 66 -6.80 7.82 18.60
CA LYS A 66 -5.62 8.64 18.27
C LYS A 66 -5.06 8.34 16.89
N ALA A 67 -4.93 7.07 16.53
CA ALA A 67 -4.46 6.63 15.22
C ALA A 67 -5.61 6.35 14.23
N ASP A 68 -6.86 6.62 14.65
CA ASP A 68 -8.08 6.41 13.86
C ASP A 68 -8.14 5.00 13.24
N TRP A 69 -7.90 3.98 14.08
CA TRP A 69 -8.07 2.58 13.69
C TRP A 69 -9.53 2.26 13.36
N TRP A 70 -10.49 2.94 14.02
CA TRP A 70 -11.92 2.80 13.69
C TRP A 70 -12.21 3.14 12.23
N GLY A 71 -11.69 4.26 11.73
CA GLY A 71 -11.92 4.66 10.34
C GLY A 71 -11.07 3.92 9.32
N LEU A 72 -10.04 3.15 9.73
CA LEU A 72 -9.06 2.58 8.81
C LEU A 72 -9.70 1.68 7.74
N PRO A 73 -10.64 0.77 8.08
CA PRO A 73 -11.32 -0.05 7.08
C PRO A 73 -12.08 0.80 6.04
N THR A 74 -12.76 1.88 6.47
CA THR A 74 -13.47 2.79 5.57
C THR A 74 -12.52 3.53 4.64
N ARG A 75 -11.45 4.14 5.19
CA ARG A 75 -10.45 4.86 4.39
C ARG A 75 -9.75 3.94 3.39
N LEU A 76 -9.51 2.68 3.76
CA LEU A 76 -8.93 1.68 2.85
C LEU A 76 -9.95 1.27 1.78
N GLY A 77 -11.19 1.01 2.17
CA GLY A 77 -12.30 0.71 1.26
C GLY A 77 -12.47 1.78 0.19
N ASP A 78 -12.45 3.06 0.56
CA ASP A 78 -12.55 4.19 -0.38
C ASP A 78 -11.40 4.25 -1.39
N LYS A 79 -10.20 3.77 -1.01
CA LYS A 79 -9.07 3.67 -1.94
C LYS A 79 -9.26 2.51 -2.91
N VAL A 80 -9.71 1.35 -2.42
CA VAL A 80 -9.96 0.16 -3.24
C VAL A 80 -11.15 0.38 -4.19
N ALA A 81 -12.18 1.11 -3.76
CA ALA A 81 -13.36 1.41 -4.55
C ALA A 81 -13.02 2.04 -5.91
N LYS A 82 -12.03 2.95 -5.94
CA LYS A 82 -11.52 3.58 -7.16
C LYS A 82 -10.90 2.59 -8.16
N LEU A 83 -10.42 1.44 -7.70
CA LEU A 83 -9.81 0.40 -8.53
C LEU A 83 -10.84 -0.57 -9.11
N ILE A 84 -11.99 -0.73 -8.45
CA ILE A 84 -13.04 -1.68 -8.83
C ILE A 84 -14.32 -1.02 -9.37
N GLY A 85 -14.34 0.32 -9.50
CA GLY A 85 -15.48 1.07 -9.99
C GLY A 85 -16.66 1.15 -9.00
N ALA A 86 -16.40 1.00 -7.70
CA ALA A 86 -17.41 1.15 -6.65
C ALA A 86 -17.47 2.61 -6.14
N GLU A 87 -18.59 2.97 -5.51
CA GLU A 87 -18.73 4.24 -4.80
C GLU A 87 -17.97 4.23 -3.48
N ALA A 88 -17.49 5.41 -3.04
CA ALA A 88 -16.91 5.57 -1.71
C ALA A 88 -17.99 5.33 -0.64
N LEU A 89 -17.63 4.71 0.47
CA LEU A 89 -18.56 4.48 1.57
C LEU A 89 -18.93 5.84 2.17
N LEU A 90 -20.22 6.19 2.10
CA LEU A 90 -20.76 7.35 2.80
C LEU A 90 -20.34 7.29 4.28
N ARG A 91 -19.75 8.38 4.78
CA ARG A 91 -19.27 8.48 6.17
C ARG A 91 -20.40 8.13 7.14
N TRP A 92 -20.28 6.98 7.80
CA TRP A 92 -21.03 6.73 9.02
C TRP A 92 -20.58 7.75 10.07
N HIS A 93 -21.39 8.78 10.31
CA HIS A 93 -21.21 9.64 11.48
C HIS A 93 -21.58 8.81 12.70
N HIS A 94 -20.60 8.23 13.38
CA HIS A 94 -20.81 7.78 14.74
C HIS A 94 -20.86 9.05 15.61
N PRO A 95 -21.97 9.37 16.28
CA PRO A 95 -21.92 10.36 17.34
C PRO A 95 -21.00 9.77 18.40
N VAL A 96 -19.90 10.45 18.70
CA VAL A 96 -19.09 10.13 19.88
C VAL A 96 -20.02 10.27 21.08
N LEU A 97 -20.26 9.17 21.80
CA LEU A 97 -20.86 9.21 23.11
C LEU A 97 -19.90 9.99 24.02
N GLY A 98 -20.23 11.25 24.24
CA GLY A 98 -19.72 12.10 25.32
C GLY A 98 -20.84 12.37 26.30
#